data_AF-A0A1X7SMB4-F1
#
_entry.id   AF-A0A1X7SMB4-F1
#
_cell.length_a   1.000
_cell.length_b   1.000
_cell.length_c   1.000
_cell.angle_alpha   90.00
_cell.angle_beta   90.00
_cell.angle_gamma   90.00
#
_symmetry.space_group_name_H-M   'P 1'
#
loop_
_entity.id
_entity.type
_entity.pdbx_description
1 polymer ?
#
loop_
_entity_poly.entity_id
_entity_poly.type
_entity_poly.pdbx_seq_one_letter_code
_entity_poly.pdbx_strand_id
1 'polypeptide(L)'
;MLIILGISLIMAIIVAIAGCVCLKPDEMLRKVFPYIKKSGSQIVIFDCLIDRFSVKFLYFYLTHVVTITLADILFNALVTTSSMYNPYDGLDCLGLLYNGTIIELTSEEQAEMDEVISILCVGWNLNFAVAIGHTVAVLTLSWILVSIVLWIKINLCTVAATMGAIMFFFPK
;
A
#
# COMPACT_ATOMS: atom_id res chain seq x y z
N MET A 1 13.19 15.50 5.91
CA MET A 1 11.97 14.75 5.51
C MET A 1 11.95 14.38 4.02
N LEU A 2 11.96 15.34 3.09
CA LEU A 2 11.90 15.07 1.62
C LEU A 2 13.02 14.14 1.11
N ILE A 3 14.24 14.30 1.62
CA ILE A 3 15.39 13.46 1.23
C ILE A 3 15.15 12.00 1.66
N ILE A 4 14.63 11.77 2.86
CA ILE A 4 14.38 10.43 3.40
C ILE A 4 13.22 9.76 2.66
N LEU A 5 12.13 10.50 2.44
CA LEU A 5 11.02 10.05 1.61
C LEU A 5 11.51 9.66 0.21
N GLY A 6 12.38 10.49 -0.38
CA GLY A 6 13.01 10.22 -1.67
C GLY A 6 13.85 8.94 -1.66
N ILE A 7 14.72 8.76 -0.66
CA ILE A 7 15.56 7.56 -0.54
C ILE A 7 14.70 6.30 -0.33
N SER A 8 13.70 6.35 0.57
CA SER A 8 12.78 5.24 0.81
C SER A 8 12.01 4.84 -0.45
N LEU A 9 11.54 5.83 -1.22
CA LEU A 9 10.86 5.61 -2.49
C LEU A 9 11.80 5.01 -3.55
N ILE A 10 13.02 5.54 -3.69
CA ILE A 10 14.03 5.03 -4.63
C ILE A 10 14.37 3.57 -4.31
N MET A 11 14.62 3.26 -3.04
CA MET A 11 14.92 1.89 -2.60
C MET A 11 13.75 0.96 -2.90
N ALA A 12 12.52 1.37 -2.61
CA ALA A 12 11.33 0.58 -2.92
C ALA A 12 11.18 0.32 -4.42
N ILE A 13 11.41 1.34 -5.27
CA ILE A 13 11.36 1.22 -6.73
C ILE A 13 12.44 0.24 -7.23
N ILE A 14 13.66 0.30 -6.70
CA ILE A 14 14.74 -0.63 -7.07
C ILE A 14 14.33 -2.07 -6.76
N VAL A 15 13.78 -2.32 -5.57
CA VAL A 15 13.28 -3.65 -5.19
C VAL A 15 12.14 -4.10 -6.11
N ALA A 16 11.23 -3.20 -6.45
CA ALA A 16 10.13 -3.50 -7.37
C ALA A 16 10.62 -3.86 -8.78
N ILE A 17 11.58 -3.10 -9.32
CA ILE A 17 12.18 -3.38 -10.63
C ILE A 17 12.92 -4.72 -10.60
N ALA A 18 13.74 -4.96 -9.58
CA ALA A 18 14.44 -6.23 -9.40
C ALA A 18 13.45 -7.41 -9.32
N GLY A 19 12.35 -7.25 -8.56
CA GLY A 19 11.26 -8.22 -8.51
C GLY A 19 10.63 -8.48 -9.87
N CYS A 20 10.29 -7.44 -10.62
CA CYS A 20 9.71 -7.55 -11.97
C CYS A 20 10.64 -8.22 -12.98
N VAL A 21 11.95 -7.96 -12.91
CA VAL A 21 12.94 -8.54 -13.84
C VAL A 21 13.25 -9.99 -13.48
N CYS A 22 13.39 -10.30 -12.19
CA CYS A 22 13.80 -11.64 -11.74
C CYS A 22 12.64 -12.63 -11.63
N LEU A 23 11.40 -12.16 -11.41
CA LEU A 23 10.25 -13.04 -11.20
C LEU A 23 9.29 -12.95 -12.37
N LYS A 24 8.99 -14.11 -12.98
CA LYS A 24 7.93 -14.18 -13.99
C LYS A 24 6.58 -13.83 -13.34
N PRO A 25 5.85 -12.82 -13.85
CA PRO A 25 4.60 -12.35 -13.25
C PRO A 25 3.58 -13.45 -12.98
N ASP A 26 3.43 -14.36 -13.95
CA ASP A 26 2.47 -15.45 -13.88
C ASP A 26 2.83 -16.52 -12.84
N GLU A 27 4.11 -16.72 -12.55
CA GLU A 27 4.57 -17.68 -11.53
C GLU A 27 4.43 -17.08 -10.14
N MET A 28 4.76 -15.79 -9.99
CA MET A 28 4.61 -15.08 -8.73
C MET A 28 3.15 -14.97 -8.30
N LEU A 29 2.24 -14.59 -9.21
CA LEU A 29 0.81 -14.52 -8.92
C LEU A 29 0.25 -15.87 -8.47
N ARG A 30 0.69 -16.97 -9.06
CA ARG A 30 0.22 -18.32 -8.68
C ARG A 30 0.77 -18.80 -7.33
N LYS A 31 1.90 -18.25 -6.87
CA LYS A 31 2.41 -18.50 -5.51
C LYS A 31 1.62 -17.70 -4.47
N VAL A 32 1.33 -16.43 -4.75
CA VAL A 32 0.57 -15.54 -3.84
C VAL A 32 -0.91 -15.94 -3.80
N PHE A 33 -1.46 -16.31 -4.95
CA PHE A 33 -2.85 -16.70 -5.12
C PHE A 33 -2.92 -18.11 -5.72
N PRO A 34 -2.82 -19.16 -4.89
CA PRO A 34 -2.76 -20.54 -5.36
C PRO A 34 -4.04 -21.01 -6.07
N TYR A 35 -5.13 -20.28 -5.93
CA TYR A 35 -6.39 -20.52 -6.64
C TYR A 35 -6.36 -20.11 -8.12
N ILE A 36 -5.35 -19.35 -8.56
CA ILE A 36 -5.13 -19.03 -9.97
C ILE A 36 -4.48 -20.24 -10.65
N LYS A 37 -5.19 -20.88 -11.57
CA LYS A 37 -4.71 -22.04 -12.32
C LYS A 37 -4.51 -21.69 -13.80
N LYS A 38 -3.57 -22.38 -14.44
CA LYS A 38 -3.40 -22.32 -15.89
C LYS A 38 -4.09 -23.54 -16.50
N SER A 39 -5.03 -23.33 -17.41
CA SER A 39 -5.68 -24.39 -18.19
C SER A 39 -5.40 -24.14 -19.68
N GLY A 40 -4.44 -24.87 -20.24
CA GLY A 40 -3.96 -24.64 -21.62
C GLY A 40 -3.41 -23.22 -21.83
N SER A 41 -4.02 -22.47 -22.76
CA SER A 41 -3.66 -21.08 -23.07
C SER A 41 -4.41 -20.04 -22.21
N GLN A 42 -5.36 -20.49 -21.39
CA GLN A 42 -6.26 -19.67 -20.59
C GLN A 42 -5.91 -19.71 -19.10
N ILE A 43 -6.31 -18.67 -18.38
CA ILE A 43 -6.10 -18.53 -16.94
C ILE A 43 -7.46 -18.68 -16.27
N VAL A 44 -7.53 -19.55 -15.26
CA VAL A 44 -8.77 -19.93 -14.59
C VAL A 44 -8.65 -19.56 -13.12
N ILE A 45 -9.68 -18.89 -12.59
CA ILE A 45 -9.81 -18.55 -11.17
C ILE A 45 -11.16 -19.08 -10.71
N PHE A 46 -11.17 -20.04 -9.79
CA PHE A 46 -12.39 -20.71 -9.31
C PHE A 46 -13.33 -21.11 -10.47
N ASP A 47 -12.78 -21.83 -11.45
CA ASP A 47 -13.48 -22.32 -12.66
C ASP A 47 -14.04 -21.23 -13.62
N CYS A 48 -13.78 -19.96 -13.37
CA CYS A 48 -14.05 -18.87 -14.31
C CYS A 48 -12.83 -18.57 -15.19
N LEU A 49 -13.06 -18.42 -16.51
CA LEU A 49 -12.06 -17.95 -17.46
C LEU A 49 -11.80 -16.45 -17.26
N ILE A 50 -10.59 -16.11 -16.89
CA ILE A 50 -10.18 -14.72 -16.65
C ILE A 50 -9.29 -14.27 -17.81
N ASP A 51 -9.60 -13.08 -18.33
CA ASP A 51 -8.81 -12.48 -19.39
C ASP A 51 -7.37 -12.16 -18.94
N ARG A 52 -6.42 -12.31 -19.86
CA ARG A 52 -4.99 -12.06 -19.60
C ARG A 52 -4.72 -10.62 -19.16
N PHE A 53 -5.51 -9.65 -19.62
CA PHE A 53 -5.38 -8.25 -19.20
C PHE A 53 -5.69 -8.09 -17.70
N SER A 54 -6.72 -8.79 -17.20
CA SER A 54 -7.08 -8.73 -15.77
C SER A 54 -5.97 -9.29 -14.87
N VAL A 55 -5.28 -10.34 -15.33
CA VAL A 55 -4.15 -10.94 -14.60
C VAL A 55 -2.94 -10.02 -14.59
N LYS A 56 -2.61 -9.38 -15.72
CA LYS A 56 -1.55 -8.35 -15.77
C LYS A 56 -1.87 -7.18 -14.84
N PHE A 57 -3.11 -6.70 -14.84
CA PHE A 57 -3.54 -5.62 -13.96
C PHE A 57 -3.39 -6.00 -12.48
N LEU A 58 -3.81 -7.22 -12.11
CA LEU A 58 -3.64 -7.75 -10.76
C LEU A 58 -2.16 -7.81 -10.34
N TYR A 59 -1.27 -8.21 -11.26
CA TYR A 59 0.16 -8.20 -11.01
C TYR A 59 0.73 -6.80 -10.76
N PHE A 60 0.40 -5.83 -11.62
CA PHE A 60 0.86 -4.45 -11.47
C PHE A 60 0.31 -3.82 -10.19
N TYR A 61 -0.97 -4.06 -9.88
CA TYR A 61 -1.58 -3.61 -8.63
C TYR A 61 -0.85 -4.16 -7.41
N LEU A 62 -0.61 -5.47 -7.34
CA LEU A 62 0.12 -6.07 -6.22
C LEU A 62 1.54 -5.52 -6.09
N THR A 63 2.24 -5.39 -7.21
CA THR A 63 3.60 -4.84 -7.23
C THR A 63 3.60 -3.40 -6.70
N HIS A 64 2.61 -2.60 -7.11
CA HIS A 64 2.45 -1.23 -6.64
C HIS A 64 2.15 -1.16 -5.13
N VAL A 65 1.22 -1.99 -4.64
CA VAL A 65 0.92 -2.10 -3.20
C VAL A 65 2.18 -2.46 -2.42
N VAL A 66 2.91 -3.50 -2.83
CA VAL A 66 4.16 -3.91 -2.16
C VAL A 66 5.20 -2.79 -2.18
N THR A 67 5.32 -2.06 -3.28
CA THR A 67 6.27 -0.94 -3.41
C THR A 67 5.91 0.20 -2.45
N ILE A 68 4.64 0.62 -2.42
CA ILE A 68 4.18 1.68 -1.50
C ILE A 68 4.36 1.24 -0.06
N THR A 69 4.00 0.00 0.27
CA THR A 69 4.11 -0.51 1.63
C THR A 69 5.58 -0.58 2.07
N LEU A 70 6.49 -0.99 1.17
CA LEU A 70 7.93 -1.00 1.45
C LEU A 70 8.48 0.42 1.65
N ALA A 71 8.06 1.39 0.83
CA ALA A 71 8.45 2.78 0.99
C ALA A 71 7.95 3.37 2.33
N ASP A 72 6.70 3.05 2.70
CA ASP A 72 6.08 3.46 3.96
C ASP A 72 6.79 2.84 5.18
N ILE A 73 7.16 1.56 5.11
CA ILE A 73 7.99 0.91 6.13
C ILE A 73 9.31 1.64 6.29
N LEU A 74 10.03 1.83 5.19
CA LEU A 74 11.36 2.46 5.23
C LEU A 74 11.28 3.88 5.77
N PHE A 75 10.21 4.61 5.45
CA PHE A 75 9.97 5.94 5.99
C PHE A 75 9.66 5.91 7.49
N ASN A 76 8.64 5.16 7.92
CA ASN A 76 8.22 5.09 9.32
C ASN A 76 9.22 4.38 10.24
N ALA A 77 10.09 3.53 9.68
CA ALA A 77 11.18 2.90 10.43
C ALA A 77 12.36 3.84 10.66
N LEU A 78 12.52 4.89 9.85
CA LEU A 78 13.65 5.83 9.95
C LEU A 78 13.25 7.16 10.59
N VAL A 79 11.97 7.54 10.48
CA VAL A 79 11.45 8.83 10.90
C VAL A 79 10.34 8.62 11.90
N THR A 80 10.44 9.28 13.05
CA THR A 80 9.31 9.46 13.96
C THR A 80 8.81 10.89 13.85
N THR A 81 7.50 11.03 13.78
CA THR A 81 6.82 12.33 13.77
C THR A 81 5.85 12.41 14.93
N SER A 82 5.79 13.56 15.60
CA SER A 82 4.79 13.89 16.62
C SER A 82 4.17 15.23 16.32
N SER A 83 2.87 15.38 16.60
CA SER A 83 2.16 16.66 16.53
C SER A 83 2.10 17.37 17.89
N MET A 84 2.76 16.82 18.89
CA MET A 84 2.83 17.37 20.25
C MET A 84 4.30 17.59 20.61
N TYR A 85 4.56 18.74 21.23
CA TYR A 85 5.86 19.03 21.80
C TYR A 85 6.09 18.17 23.04
N ASN A 86 7.25 17.52 23.13
CA ASN A 86 7.67 16.81 24.33
C ASN A 86 9.20 16.96 24.47
N PRO A 87 9.70 17.67 25.50
CA PRO A 87 11.13 17.92 25.63
C PRO A 87 11.96 16.67 25.95
N TYR A 88 11.31 15.54 26.28
CA TYR A 88 11.97 14.30 26.67
C TYR A 88 12.10 13.27 25.54
N ASP A 89 11.47 13.49 24.39
CA ASP A 89 11.48 12.53 23.29
C ASP A 89 12.69 12.66 22.34
N GLY A 90 13.44 13.77 22.47
CA GLY A 90 14.62 14.06 21.64
C GLY A 90 14.29 14.33 20.17
N LEU A 91 13.05 14.74 19.86
CA LEU A 91 12.63 15.13 18.52
C LEU A 91 12.85 16.64 18.31
N ASP A 92 13.22 17.03 17.08
CA ASP A 92 13.31 18.44 16.69
C ASP A 92 11.91 18.96 16.33
N CYS A 93 11.41 19.96 17.06
CA CYS A 93 10.06 20.48 16.91
C CYS A 93 10.02 21.81 16.15
N LEU A 94 9.10 21.91 15.19
CA LEU A 94 8.82 23.12 14.42
C LEU A 94 7.39 23.58 14.66
N GLY A 95 7.20 24.87 14.91
CA GLY A 95 5.90 25.52 15.06
C GLY A 95 5.56 26.38 13.84
N LEU A 96 4.32 26.29 13.34
CA LEU A 96 3.78 27.18 12.33
C LEU A 96 2.98 28.30 12.99
N LEU A 97 3.41 29.54 12.79
CA LEU A 97 2.72 30.71 13.32
C LEU A 97 1.56 31.14 12.40
N TYR A 98 0.59 31.91 12.93
CA TYR A 98 -0.52 32.50 12.16
C TYR A 98 -0.08 33.29 10.91
N ASN A 99 1.12 33.87 10.96
CA ASN A 99 1.67 34.63 9.85
C ASN A 99 2.37 33.74 8.78
N GLY A 100 2.29 32.41 8.92
CA GLY A 100 2.90 31.44 8.01
C GLY A 100 4.40 31.22 8.21
N THR A 101 5.00 31.90 9.20
CA THR A 101 6.40 31.73 9.58
C THR A 101 6.60 30.42 10.36
N ILE A 102 7.67 29.71 10.05
CA ILE A 102 8.07 28.48 10.74
C ILE A 102 9.16 28.83 11.74
N ILE A 103 8.97 28.46 13.00
CA ILE A 103 9.95 28.64 14.09
C ILE A 103 10.37 27.30 14.66
N GLU A 104 11.60 27.22 15.14
CA GLU A 104 12.06 26.10 15.94
C GLU A 104 11.53 26.25 17.36
N LEU A 105 10.92 25.19 17.89
CA LEU A 105 10.37 25.15 19.24
C LEU A 105 11.42 24.56 20.18
N THR A 106 11.86 25.37 21.13
CA THR A 106 12.91 25.02 22.10
C THR A 106 12.36 24.78 23.50
N SER A 107 11.11 25.18 23.77
CA SER A 107 10.45 25.00 25.05
C SER A 107 8.95 24.77 24.90
N GLU A 108 8.34 24.20 25.95
CA GLU A 108 6.90 23.98 26.03
C GLU A 108 6.13 25.30 26.04
N GLU A 109 6.66 26.34 26.69
CA GLU A 109 6.09 27.69 26.68
C GLU A 109 5.96 28.27 25.26
N GLN A 110 6.90 27.95 24.36
CA GLN A 110 6.82 28.37 22.96
C GLN A 110 5.77 27.57 22.18
N ALA A 111 5.57 26.30 22.52
CA ALA A 111 4.58 25.43 21.91
C ALA A 111 3.14 25.79 22.31
N GLU A 112 2.95 26.35 23.50
CA GLU A 112 1.66 26.80 24.04
C GLU A 112 1.31 28.24 23.68
N MET A 113 2.16 28.96 22.94
CA MET A 113 1.84 30.31 22.50
C MET A 113 0.61 30.30 21.58
N ASP A 114 -0.35 31.20 21.84
CA ASP A 114 -1.55 31.39 21.02
C ASP A 114 -1.25 31.65 19.54
N GLU A 115 -0.03 32.10 19.21
CA GLU A 115 0.38 32.36 17.84
C GLU A 115 0.70 31.09 17.04
N VAL A 116 0.96 29.95 17.71
CA VAL A 116 1.33 28.67 17.08
C VAL A 116 0.07 27.89 16.72
N ILE A 117 -0.15 27.66 15.43
CA ILE A 117 -1.33 26.95 14.92
C ILE A 117 -1.08 25.44 14.84
N SER A 118 0.15 25.05 14.51
CA SER A 118 0.49 23.63 14.38
C SER A 118 1.94 23.37 14.77
N ILE A 119 2.15 22.17 15.30
CA ILE A 119 3.45 21.67 15.73
C ILE A 119 3.77 20.43 14.92
N LEU A 120 5.00 20.37 14.41
CA LEU A 120 5.57 19.20 13.75
C LEU A 120 6.92 18.89 14.38
N CYS A 121 6.95 17.87 15.21
CA CYS A 121 8.17 17.30 15.77
C CYS A 121 8.64 16.14 14.92
N VAL A 122 9.92 16.12 14.56
CA VAL A 122 10.52 15.12 13.69
C VAL A 122 11.86 14.71 14.28
N GLY A 123 12.12 13.41 14.29
CA GLY A 123 13.41 12.90 14.73
C GLY A 123 13.74 11.55 14.13
N TRP A 124 15.02 11.21 14.23
CA TRP A 124 15.55 9.93 13.80
C TRP A 124 15.34 8.92 14.89
N ASN A 125 14.45 7.95 14.65
CA ASN A 125 14.24 6.86 15.59
C ASN A 125 13.92 5.57 14.83
N LEU A 126 14.65 4.52 15.15
CA LEU A 126 14.50 3.19 14.56
C LEU A 126 13.31 2.46 15.18
N ASN A 127 12.09 2.91 14.84
CA ASN A 127 10.87 2.36 15.40
C ASN A 127 10.24 1.31 14.47
N PHE A 128 10.84 0.12 14.45
CA PHE A 128 10.33 -0.99 13.65
C PHE A 128 8.91 -1.43 14.06
N ALA A 129 8.53 -1.27 15.33
CA ALA A 129 7.21 -1.69 15.81
C ALA A 129 6.08 -0.88 15.15
N VAL A 130 6.24 0.45 15.10
CA VAL A 130 5.27 1.36 14.43
C VAL A 130 5.24 1.09 12.93
N ALA A 131 6.41 0.94 12.30
CA ALA A 131 6.50 0.63 10.86
C ALA A 131 5.80 -0.70 10.51
N ILE A 132 6.01 -1.76 11.30
CA ILE A 132 5.34 -3.06 11.11
C ILE A 132 3.82 -2.91 11.30
N GLY A 133 3.37 -2.16 12.31
CA GLY A 133 1.94 -1.93 12.55
C GLY A 133 1.24 -1.30 11.35
N HIS A 134 1.81 -0.22 10.80
CA HIS A 134 1.29 0.45 9.59
C HIS A 134 1.29 -0.48 8.37
N THR A 135 2.37 -1.25 8.18
CA THR A 135 2.50 -2.25 7.11
C THR A 135 1.35 -3.24 7.09
N VAL A 136 1.08 -3.84 8.25
CA VAL A 136 0.05 -4.86 8.38
C VAL A 136 -1.30 -4.26 8.02
N ALA A 137 -1.60 -3.06 8.50
CA ALA A 137 -2.85 -2.37 8.17
C ALA A 137 -3.01 -2.12 6.65
N VAL A 138 -1.98 -1.57 5.99
CA VAL A 138 -2.00 -1.29 4.54
C VAL A 138 -2.14 -2.58 3.73
N LEU A 139 -1.40 -3.63 4.11
CA LEU A 139 -1.45 -4.91 3.42
C LEU A 139 -2.80 -5.61 3.59
N THR A 140 -3.36 -5.59 4.80
CA THR A 140 -4.68 -6.17 5.10
C THR A 140 -5.78 -5.44 4.32
N LEU A 141 -5.79 -4.11 4.32
CA LEU A 141 -6.77 -3.33 3.54
C LEU A 141 -6.66 -3.62 2.04
N SER A 142 -5.43 -3.66 1.51
CA SER A 142 -5.18 -3.98 0.11
C SER A 142 -5.68 -5.38 -0.24
N TRP A 143 -5.47 -6.36 0.64
CA TRP A 143 -5.94 -7.74 0.45
C TRP A 143 -7.47 -7.85 0.47
N ILE A 144 -8.13 -7.12 1.37
CA ILE A 144 -9.60 -7.05 1.44
C ILE A 144 -10.16 -6.48 0.13
N LEU A 145 -9.61 -5.38 -0.36
CA LEU A 145 -10.05 -4.76 -1.62
C LEU A 145 -9.89 -5.71 -2.81
N VAL A 146 -8.74 -6.37 -2.93
CA VAL A 146 -8.51 -7.37 -3.99
C VAL A 146 -9.53 -8.51 -3.89
N SER A 147 -9.80 -8.99 -2.68
CA SER A 147 -10.74 -10.08 -2.44
C SER A 147 -12.16 -9.70 -2.84
N ILE A 148 -12.61 -8.48 -2.53
CA ILE A 148 -13.93 -7.96 -2.93
C ILE A 148 -14.03 -7.85 -4.46
N VAL A 149 -13.03 -7.27 -5.12
CA VAL A 149 -13.02 -7.12 -6.58
C VAL A 149 -13.03 -8.48 -7.27
N LEU A 150 -12.24 -9.43 -6.76
CA LEU A 150 -12.21 -10.80 -7.27
C LEU A 150 -13.59 -11.48 -7.11
N TRP A 151 -14.20 -11.34 -5.94
CA TRP A 151 -15.52 -11.92 -5.66
C TRP A 151 -16.62 -11.35 -6.58
N ILE A 152 -16.64 -10.03 -6.81
CA ILE A 152 -17.56 -9.40 -7.76
C ILE A 152 -17.37 -9.99 -9.16
N LYS A 153 -16.12 -10.09 -9.63
CA LYS A 153 -15.82 -10.66 -10.96
C LYS A 153 -16.25 -12.12 -11.07
N ILE A 154 -16.00 -12.93 -10.04
CA ILE A 154 -16.42 -14.33 -10.03
C ILE A 154 -17.94 -14.42 -10.10
N ASN A 155 -18.68 -13.71 -9.25
CA ASN A 155 -20.15 -13.74 -9.29
C ASN A 155 -20.73 -13.30 -10.63
N LEU A 156 -20.17 -12.26 -11.25
CA LEU A 156 -20.58 -11.85 -12.60
C LEU A 156 -20.30 -12.95 -13.64
N CYS A 157 -19.19 -13.66 -13.50
CA CYS A 157 -18.85 -14.80 -14.35
C CYS A 157 -19.79 -15.98 -14.13
N THR A 158 -20.14 -16.31 -12.88
CA THR A 158 -21.09 -17.37 -12.56
C THR A 158 -22.49 -17.04 -13.08
N VAL A 159 -22.94 -15.79 -12.94
CA VAL A 159 -24.22 -15.32 -13.50
C VAL A 159 -24.23 -15.38 -15.02
N ALA A 160 -23.14 -14.97 -15.68
CA ALA A 160 -23.03 -15.08 -17.14
C ALA A 160 -23.01 -16.55 -17.60
N ALA A 161 -22.35 -17.43 -16.87
CA ALA A 161 -22.31 -18.86 -17.16
C ALA A 161 -23.69 -19.52 -16.95
N THR A 162 -24.44 -19.16 -15.91
CA THR A 162 -25.80 -19.67 -15.68
C THR A 162 -26.79 -19.11 -16.70
N MET A 163 -26.72 -17.82 -17.06
CA MET A 163 -27.55 -17.24 -18.13
C MET A 163 -27.25 -17.86 -19.50
N GLY A 164 -25.97 -18.13 -19.81
CA GLY A 164 -25.56 -18.84 -21.02
C GLY A 164 -26.08 -20.29 -21.05
N ALA A 165 -26.00 -21.00 -19.92
CA ALA A 165 -26.57 -22.35 -19.80
C ALA A 165 -28.09 -22.35 -19.95
N ILE A 166 -28.81 -21.36 -19.37
CA ILE A 166 -30.27 -21.23 -19.51
C ILE A 166 -30.68 -20.93 -20.96
N MET A 167 -29.92 -20.12 -21.71
CA MET A 167 -30.15 -19.92 -23.14
C MET A 167 -29.91 -21.18 -23.99
N PHE A 168 -29.04 -22.09 -23.56
CA PHE A 168 -28.83 -23.38 -24.23
C PHE A 168 -29.93 -24.41 -23.94
N PHE A 169 -30.66 -24.27 -22.82
CA PHE A 169 -31.77 -25.17 -22.45
C PHE A 169 -33.14 -24.74 -22.99
N PHE A 170 -33.26 -23.55 -23.58
CA PHE A 170 -34.43 -23.11 -24.34
C PHE A 170 -34.07 -22.92 -25.82
N PRO A 171 -33.98 -23.99 -26.63
CA PRO A 171 -34.08 -23.84 -28.07
C PRO A 171 -35.47 -23.29 -28.42
N LYS A 172 -35.52 -22.35 -29.37
CA LYS A 172 -36.75 -21.76 -29.92
C LYS A 172 -37.79 -22.81 -30.31
#